data_AF-A0A838JUI1-F1
#
_entry.id   AF-A0A838JUI1-F1
#
_cell.length_a   1.000
_cell.length_b   1.000
_cell.length_c   1.000
_cell.angle_alpha   90.00
_cell.angle_beta   90.00
_cell.angle_gamma   90.00
#
_symmetry.space_group_name_H-M   'P 1'
#
loop_
_entity.id
_entity.type
_entity.pdbx_description
1 polymer ?
#
loop_
_entity_poly.entity_id
_entity_poly.type
_entity_poly.pdbx_seq_one_letter_code
_entity_poly.pdbx_strand_id
1 'polypeptide(L)'
;MMPEISLTGVLVVAAVAFAVPLLLGLLPSLRLPSVVLEIVVGVVIGPAVLGLVEVDLPLRVLALIGLAFLLFLAGLEIDLGRLRGGRLRSAASGFALSVALALVVAFALRAAGLIEAPLFVAIMLSATTLGIVVPVLADAGEV
;
A
#
# COMPACT_ATOMS: atom_id res chain seq x y z
N MET A 1 3.18 -1.16 -34.43
CA MET A 1 2.40 -2.38 -34.11
C MET A 1 1.75 -2.12 -32.77
N MET A 2 0.42 -2.23 -32.67
CA MET A 2 -0.28 -2.06 -31.40
C MET A 2 0.04 -3.30 -30.55
N PRO A 3 0.55 -3.16 -29.32
CA PRO A 3 0.72 -4.31 -28.45
C PRO A 3 -0.64 -4.99 -28.27
N GLU A 4 -0.70 -6.31 -28.46
CA GLU A 4 -1.93 -7.06 -28.20
C GLU A 4 -2.29 -6.89 -26.72
N ILE A 5 -3.47 -6.32 -26.48
CA ILE A 5 -3.95 -6.05 -25.13
C ILE A 5 -4.50 -7.36 -24.57
N SER A 6 -3.77 -7.98 -23.64
CA SER A 6 -4.25 -9.15 -22.90
C SER A 6 -5.02 -8.72 -21.66
N LEU A 7 -6.14 -9.38 -21.38
CA LEU A 7 -6.94 -9.16 -20.16
C LEU A 7 -6.77 -10.28 -19.14
N THR A 8 -5.92 -11.28 -19.43
CA THR A 8 -5.72 -12.43 -18.56
C THR A 8 -5.13 -12.01 -17.22
N GLY A 9 -4.13 -11.11 -17.20
CA GLY A 9 -3.56 -10.61 -15.94
C GLY A 9 -4.59 -9.89 -15.08
N VAL A 10 -5.44 -9.07 -15.70
CA VAL A 10 -6.55 -8.38 -15.01
C VAL A 10 -7.54 -9.38 -14.44
N LEU A 11 -7.92 -10.40 -15.20
CA LEU A 11 -8.84 -11.46 -14.74
C LEU A 11 -8.27 -12.22 -13.55
N VAL A 12 -6.98 -12.59 -13.60
CA VAL A 12 -6.33 -13.30 -12.50
C VAL A 12 -6.28 -12.43 -11.24
N VAL A 13 -5.90 -11.16 -11.36
CA VAL A 13 -5.85 -10.24 -10.22
C VAL A 13 -7.24 -9.98 -9.64
N ALA A 14 -8.27 -9.81 -10.48
CA ALA A 14 -9.65 -9.68 -10.03
C ALA A 14 -10.15 -10.95 -9.32
N ALA A 15 -9.81 -12.13 -9.83
CA ALA A 15 -10.15 -13.41 -9.20
C ALA A 15 -9.47 -13.54 -7.82
N VAL A 16 -8.20 -13.14 -7.69
CA VAL A 16 -7.47 -13.14 -6.41
C VAL A 16 -8.10 -12.16 -5.42
N ALA A 17 -8.38 -10.93 -5.84
CA ALA A 17 -9.01 -9.90 -5.01
C ALA A 17 -10.40 -10.31 -4.52
N PHE A 18 -11.11 -11.17 -5.26
CA PHE A 18 -12.37 -11.75 -4.79
C PHE A 18 -12.16 -12.98 -3.89
N ALA A 19 -11.28 -13.89 -4.28
CA ALA A 19 -11.09 -15.16 -3.60
C ALA A 19 -10.45 -15.02 -2.22
N VAL A 20 -9.50 -14.10 -2.04
CA VAL A 20 -8.76 -13.95 -0.77
C VAL A 20 -9.69 -13.52 0.38
N PRO A 21 -10.48 -12.44 0.29
CA PRO A 21 -11.44 -12.08 1.34
C PRO A 21 -12.48 -13.17 1.58
N LEU A 22 -12.97 -13.82 0.51
CA LEU A 22 -13.95 -14.90 0.61
C LEU A 22 -13.41 -16.09 1.41
N LEU A 23 -12.19 -16.54 1.10
CA LEU A 23 -11.54 -17.65 1.80
C LEU A 23 -11.22 -17.31 3.26
N LEU A 24 -10.81 -16.06 3.54
CA LEU A 24 -10.62 -15.58 4.90
C LEU A 24 -11.92 -15.61 5.71
N GLY A 25 -13.04 -15.19 5.11
CA GLY A 25 -14.36 -15.27 5.75
C GLY A 25 -14.78 -16.70 6.11
N LEU A 26 -14.28 -17.71 5.37
CA LEU A 26 -14.51 -19.13 5.65
C LEU A 26 -13.54 -19.71 6.69
N LEU A 27 -12.45 -19.01 7.00
CA LEU A 27 -11.39 -19.42 7.92
C LEU A 27 -11.22 -18.40 9.06
N PRO A 28 -12.21 -18.25 9.96
CA PRO A 28 -12.21 -17.22 11.00
C PRO A 28 -11.10 -17.37 12.05
N SER A 29 -10.39 -18.50 12.05
CA SER A 29 -9.19 -18.68 12.87
C SER A 29 -7.98 -17.87 12.38
N LEU A 30 -7.98 -17.44 11.12
CA LEU A 30 -6.87 -16.68 10.52
C LEU A 30 -7.09 -15.17 10.70
N ARG A 31 -6.44 -14.59 11.71
CA ARG A 31 -6.56 -13.17 12.07
C ARG A 31 -5.62 -12.27 11.26
N LEU A 32 -5.71 -12.37 9.93
CA LEU A 32 -4.89 -11.57 9.02
C LEU A 32 -5.79 -10.67 8.17
N PRO A 33 -5.43 -9.39 7.96
CA PRO A 33 -6.14 -8.53 7.02
C PRO A 33 -6.06 -9.09 5.60
N SER A 34 -7.14 -8.96 4.82
CA SER A 34 -7.23 -9.51 3.46
C SER A 34 -6.13 -8.98 2.55
N VAL A 35 -5.87 -7.68 2.61
CA VAL A 35 -4.84 -6.99 1.83
C VAL A 35 -3.46 -7.62 1.98
N VAL A 36 -3.11 -8.13 3.17
CA VAL A 36 -1.81 -8.79 3.40
C VAL A 36 -1.71 -10.06 2.57
N LEU A 37 -2.76 -10.87 2.55
CA LEU A 37 -2.79 -12.10 1.75
C LEU A 37 -2.84 -11.80 0.26
N GLU A 38 -3.57 -10.76 -0.16
CA GLU A 38 -3.59 -10.33 -1.56
C GLU A 38 -2.18 -9.94 -2.06
N ILE A 39 -1.42 -9.18 -1.26
CA ILE A 39 -0.03 -8.83 -1.57
C ILE A 39 0.83 -10.10 -1.67
N VAL A 40 0.71 -11.03 -0.71
CA VAL A 40 1.48 -12.28 -0.71
C VAL A 40 1.16 -13.13 -1.94
N VAL A 41 -0.12 -13.30 -2.27
CA VAL A 41 -0.54 -14.04 -3.47
C VAL A 41 -0.03 -13.34 -4.72
N GLY A 42 -0.10 -12.00 -4.78
CA GLY A 42 0.45 -11.20 -5.88
C GLY A 42 1.95 -11.42 -6.09
N VAL A 43 2.75 -11.49 -5.01
CA VAL A 43 4.18 -11.82 -5.07
C VAL A 43 4.41 -13.24 -5.60
N VAL A 44 3.60 -14.20 -5.14
CA VAL A 44 3.72 -15.61 -5.54
C VAL A 44 3.36 -15.81 -7.01
N ILE A 45 2.25 -15.26 -7.50
CA ILE A 45 1.85 -15.41 -8.90
C ILE A 45 2.67 -14.53 -9.86
N GLY A 46 3.27 -13.47 -9.33
CA GLY A 46 4.09 -12.53 -10.07
C GLY A 46 5.46 -13.07 -10.48
N PRO A 47 6.25 -12.26 -11.20
CA PRO A 47 7.54 -12.67 -11.76
C PRO A 47 8.61 -12.98 -10.70
N ALA A 48 8.41 -12.55 -9.45
CA ALA A 48 9.34 -12.84 -8.36
C ALA A 48 9.36 -14.34 -7.98
N VAL A 49 8.30 -15.09 -8.25
CA VAL A 49 8.19 -16.51 -7.86
C VAL A 49 7.72 -17.39 -9.02
N LEU A 50 6.44 -17.30 -9.44
CA LEU A 50 5.89 -18.21 -10.45
C LEU A 50 5.87 -17.64 -11.87
N GLY A 51 5.88 -16.32 -12.03
CA GLY A 51 5.85 -15.65 -13.34
C GLY A 51 4.58 -15.91 -14.16
N LEU A 52 3.45 -16.17 -13.49
CA LEU A 52 2.16 -16.42 -14.15
C LEU A 52 1.49 -15.13 -14.63
N VAL A 53 1.76 -14.02 -13.94
CA VAL A 53 1.20 -12.70 -14.24
C VAL A 53 2.32 -11.67 -14.29
N GLU A 54 2.33 -10.86 -15.34
CA GLU A 54 3.21 -9.71 -15.49
C GLU A 54 2.39 -8.40 -15.51
N VAL A 55 3.05 -7.30 -15.13
CA VAL A 55 2.40 -5.98 -15.11
C VAL A 55 2.41 -5.36 -16.50
N ASP A 56 1.38 -5.70 -17.28
CA ASP A 56 1.11 -5.13 -18.59
C ASP A 56 0.32 -3.82 -18.51
N LEU A 57 0.05 -3.20 -19.67
CA LEU A 57 -0.60 -1.89 -19.73
C LEU A 57 -1.99 -1.88 -19.06
N PRO A 58 -2.91 -2.84 -19.32
CA PRO A 58 -4.20 -2.90 -18.63
C PRO A 58 -4.07 -3.02 -17.12
N LEU A 59 -3.19 -3.90 -16.64
CA LEU A 59 -3.02 -4.10 -15.20
C LEU A 59 -2.42 -2.86 -14.53
N ARG A 60 -1.49 -2.17 -15.20
CA ARG A 60 -0.93 -0.89 -14.74
C ARG A 60 -1.98 0.21 -14.67
N VAL A 61 -2.84 0.32 -15.67
CA VAL A 61 -3.94 1.31 -15.68
C VAL A 61 -4.92 1.02 -14.54
N LEU A 62 -5.31 -0.25 -14.35
CA LEU A 62 -6.19 -0.64 -13.26
C LEU A 62 -5.57 -0.33 -11.88
N ALA A 63 -4.29 -0.62 -11.69
CA ALA A 63 -3.58 -0.32 -10.44
C ALA A 63 -3.55 1.19 -10.15
N LEU A 64 -3.31 2.02 -11.17
CA LEU A 64 -3.34 3.48 -11.02
C LEU A 64 -4.74 4.00 -10.68
N ILE A 65 -5.77 3.44 -11.32
CA ILE A 65 -7.17 3.78 -11.03
C ILE A 65 -7.52 3.39 -9.59
N GLY A 66 -7.20 2.17 -9.16
CA GLY A 66 -7.44 1.69 -7.80
C GLY A 66 -6.73 2.55 -6.76
N LEU A 67 -5.45 2.88 -6.99
CA LEU A 67 -4.69 3.79 -6.13
C LEU A 67 -5.34 5.18 -6.07
N ALA A 68 -5.78 5.73 -7.20
CA ALA A 68 -6.45 7.02 -7.24
C ALA A 68 -7.76 7.01 -6.43
N PHE A 69 -8.56 5.94 -6.55
CA PHE A 69 -9.78 5.77 -5.75
C PHE A 69 -9.50 5.64 -4.25
N LEU A 70 -8.49 4.87 -3.85
CA LEU A 70 -8.10 4.73 -2.44
C LEU A 70 -7.63 6.07 -1.85
N LEU A 71 -6.80 6.81 -2.58
CA LEU A 71 -6.35 8.14 -2.16
C LEU A 71 -7.50 9.16 -2.13
N PHE A 72 -8.44 9.05 -3.08
CA PHE A 72 -9.64 9.88 -3.10
C PHE A 72 -10.54 9.61 -1.89
N LEU A 73 -10.85 8.33 -1.61
CA LEU A 73 -11.67 7.94 -0.47
C LEU A 73 -11.03 8.36 0.85
N ALA A 74 -9.73 8.09 1.02
CA ALA A 74 -8.98 8.56 2.18
C ALA A 74 -9.03 10.09 2.31
N GLY A 75 -8.97 10.83 1.20
CA GLY A 75 -9.13 12.28 1.17
C GLY A 75 -10.53 12.76 1.61
N LEU A 76 -11.58 12.03 1.24
CA LEU A 76 -12.96 12.33 1.64
C LEU A 76 -13.21 12.13 3.14
N GLU A 77 -12.47 11.23 3.80
CA GLU A 77 -12.55 10.98 5.23
C GLU A 77 -11.86 12.05 6.09
N ILE A 78 -11.04 12.93 5.49
CA ILE A 78 -10.29 13.95 6.23
C ILE A 78 -11.20 15.11 6.65
N ASP A 79 -11.48 15.19 7.96
CA ASP A 79 -12.14 16.35 8.58
C ASP A 79 -11.12 17.43 9.00
N LEU A 80 -10.89 18.41 8.12
CA LEU A 80 -10.02 19.57 8.37
C LEU A 80 -10.48 20.42 9.56
N GLY A 81 -11.76 20.37 9.93
CA GLY A 81 -12.30 21.07 11.09
C GLY A 81 -11.73 20.53 12.40
N ARG A 82 -11.45 19.23 12.46
CA ARG A 82 -10.84 18.55 13.63
C ARG A 82 -9.33 18.74 13.72
N LEU A 83 -8.66 19.07 12.60
CA LEU A 83 -7.21 19.29 12.50
C LEU A 83 -6.80 20.71 12.90
N ARG A 84 -7.10 21.12 14.14
CA ARG A 84 -6.80 22.46 14.65
C ARG A 84 -6.18 22.44 16.04
N GLY A 85 -5.50 23.54 16.39
CA GLY A 85 -4.91 23.77 17.70
C GLY A 85 -3.94 22.66 18.13
N GLY A 86 -4.19 22.10 19.33
CA GLY A 86 -3.33 21.06 19.90
C GLY A 86 -3.19 19.79 19.04
N ARG A 87 -4.26 19.36 18.36
CA ARG A 87 -4.23 18.16 17.52
C ARG A 87 -3.32 18.33 16.32
N LEU A 88 -3.39 19.48 15.65
CA LEU A 88 -2.49 19.81 14.54
C LEU A 88 -1.04 19.87 15.02
N ARG A 89 -0.78 20.48 16.19
CA ARG A 89 0.57 20.54 16.75
C ARG A 89 1.12 19.15 17.06
N SER A 90 0.33 18.28 17.67
CA SER A 90 0.72 16.89 17.94
C SER A 90 1.00 16.12 16.64
N ALA A 91 0.09 16.19 15.65
CA ALA A 91 0.27 15.54 14.36
C ALA A 91 1.52 16.05 13.62
N ALA A 92 1.73 17.37 13.57
CA ALA A 92 2.92 17.96 12.96
C ALA A 92 4.21 17.57 13.68
N SER A 93 4.20 17.55 15.02
CA SER A 93 5.37 17.13 15.80
C SER A 93 5.69 15.64 15.63
N GLY A 94 4.67 14.78 15.57
CA GLY A 94 4.84 13.35 15.31
C GLY A 94 5.36 13.10 13.90
N PHE A 95 4.83 13.83 12.90
CA PHE A 95 5.34 13.77 11.54
C PHE A 95 6.79 14.26 11.44
N ALA A 96 7.12 15.39 12.06
CA ALA A 96 8.49 15.91 12.09
C ALA A 96 9.47 14.93 12.76
N LEU A 97 9.06 14.30 13.86
CA LEU A 97 9.85 13.26 14.52
C LEU A 97 10.04 12.03 13.62
N SER A 98 8.98 11.58 12.93
CA SER A 98 9.04 10.49 11.97
C SER A 98 10.03 10.79 10.84
N VAL A 99 9.97 11.99 10.26
CA VAL A 99 10.92 12.45 9.22
C VAL A 99 12.34 12.50 9.77
N ALA A 100 12.55 13.01 10.98
CA ALA A 100 13.87 13.05 11.60
C ALA A 100 14.45 11.64 11.80
N LEU A 101 13.65 10.69 12.29
CA LEU A 101 14.06 9.30 12.44
C LEU A 101 14.36 8.65 11.08
N ALA A 102 13.52 8.87 10.08
CA ALA A 102 13.74 8.38 8.72
C ALA A 102 15.04 8.89 8.11
N LEU A 103 15.36 10.18 8.33
CA LEU A 103 16.64 10.76 7.91
C LEU A 103 17.82 10.11 8.65
N VAL A 104 17.75 9.97 9.97
CA VAL A 104 18.81 9.32 10.76
C VAL A 104 19.07 7.91 10.24
N VAL A 105 18.02 7.11 10.05
CA VAL A 105 18.13 5.74 9.52
C VAL A 105 18.73 5.75 8.12
N ALA A 106 18.23 6.59 7.21
CA ALA A 106 18.72 6.61 5.83
C ALA A 106 20.19 7.06 5.72
N PHE A 107 20.61 8.06 6.50
CA PHE A 107 22.02 8.46 6.53
C PHE A 107 22.92 7.42 7.19
N ALA A 108 22.42 6.69 8.20
CA ALA A 108 23.15 5.54 8.77
C ALA A 108 23.32 4.41 7.74
N LEU A 109 22.27 4.09 6.97
CA LEU A 109 22.33 3.10 5.89
C LEU A 109 23.34 3.52 4.79
N ARG A 110 23.39 4.80 4.45
CA ARG A 110 24.40 5.32 3.52
C ARG A 110 25.81 5.21 4.09
N ALA A 111 26.00 5.55 5.37
CA ALA A 111 27.30 5.43 6.02
C ALA A 111 27.79 3.97 6.08
N ALA A 112 26.87 3.01 6.20
CA ALA A 112 27.14 1.58 6.09
C ALA A 112 27.37 1.07 4.66
N GLY A 113 27.24 1.93 3.64
CA GLY A 113 27.42 1.57 2.22
C GLY A 113 26.27 0.75 1.62
N LEU A 114 25.09 0.72 2.25
CA LEU A 114 23.94 -0.07 1.80
C LEU A 114 23.07 0.65 0.76
N ILE A 115 23.10 1.99 0.74
CA ILE A 115 22.30 2.80 -0.19
C ILE A 115 23.09 4.01 -0.68
N GLU A 116 22.73 4.49 -1.88
CA GLU A 116 23.34 5.69 -2.48
C GLU A 116 22.51 6.97 -2.26
N ALA A 117 21.18 6.83 -2.22
CA ALA A 117 20.23 7.94 -2.19
C ALA A 117 19.47 8.02 -0.84
N PRO A 118 20.08 8.57 0.24
CA PRO A 118 19.50 8.56 1.58
C PRO A 118 18.25 9.43 1.68
N LEU A 119 18.19 10.55 0.96
CA LEU A 119 17.00 11.40 0.96
C LEU A 119 15.79 10.68 0.36
N PHE A 120 16.00 9.89 -0.71
CA PHE A 120 14.94 9.09 -1.32
C PHE A 120 14.39 8.05 -0.33
N VAL A 121 15.29 7.31 0.33
CA VAL A 121 14.91 6.33 1.35
C VAL A 121 14.23 6.99 2.55
N ALA A 122 14.71 8.15 3.01
CA ALA A 122 14.07 8.89 4.09
C ALA A 122 12.63 9.31 3.73
N ILE A 123 12.41 9.78 2.49
CA ILE A 123 11.06 10.10 2.00
C ILE A 123 10.19 8.84 2.00
N MET A 124 10.68 7.72 1.46
CA MET A 124 9.96 6.44 1.46
C MET A 124 9.57 5.99 2.88
N LEU A 125 10.49 6.09 3.84
CA LEU A 125 10.26 5.69 5.23
C LEU A 125 9.31 6.64 5.97
N SER A 126 9.28 7.92 5.60
CA SER A 126 8.39 8.92 6.19
C SER A 126 6.96 8.86 5.65
N ALA A 127 6.76 8.28 4.48
CA ALA A 127 5.46 8.19 3.82
C ALA A 127 4.58 7.14 4.50
N THR A 128 3.46 7.57 5.07
CA THR A 128 2.42 6.67 5.61
C THR A 128 1.32 6.44 4.58
N THR A 129 0.78 5.22 4.50
CA THR A 129 -0.25 4.85 3.51
C THR A 129 -1.61 4.66 4.16
N LEU A 130 -2.50 5.65 3.99
CA LEU A 130 -3.91 5.50 4.36
C LEU A 130 -4.60 4.43 3.51
N GLY A 131 -4.15 4.24 2.26
CA GLY A 131 -4.75 3.30 1.30
C GLY A 131 -4.68 1.83 1.72
N ILE A 132 -3.77 1.46 2.63
CA ILE A 132 -3.75 0.13 3.27
C ILE A 132 -4.40 0.18 4.65
N VAL A 133 -4.18 1.25 5.42
CA VAL A 133 -4.71 1.35 6.79
C VAL A 133 -6.23 1.34 6.82
N VAL A 134 -6.92 2.06 5.93
CA VAL A 134 -8.38 2.13 5.93
C VAL A 134 -9.04 0.76 5.67
N PRO A 135 -8.68 0.02 4.60
CA PRO A 135 -9.19 -1.34 4.41
C PRO A 135 -8.83 -2.30 5.55
N VAL A 136 -7.63 -2.18 6.11
CA VAL A 136 -7.20 -3.02 7.24
C VAL A 136 -8.02 -2.75 8.49
N LEU A 137 -8.34 -1.49 8.78
CA LEU A 137 -9.17 -1.14 9.92
C LEU A 137 -10.63 -1.56 9.71
N ALA A 138 -11.14 -1.44 8.48
CA ALA A 138 -12.48 -1.93 8.11
C ALA A 138 -12.58 -3.46 8.25
N ASP A 139 -11.59 -4.21 7.77
CA ASP A 139 -11.48 -5.67 7.94
C ASP A 139 -11.41 -6.08 9.42
N ALA A 140 -10.79 -5.24 10.25
CA ALA A 140 -10.71 -5.46 11.70
C ALA A 140 -12.00 -5.07 12.45
N GLY A 141 -12.96 -4.42 11.80
CA GLY A 141 -14.20 -3.93 12.41
C GLY A 141 -14.03 -2.68 13.28
N GLU A 142 -12.95 -1.92 13.09
CA GLU A 142 -12.62 -0.72 13.87
C GLU A 142 -13.06 0.60 13.19
N VAL A 143 -13.63 0.51 11.98
CA VAL A 143 -14.34 1.58 11.23
C VAL A 143 -15.43 0.99 10.35
#